data_AF-A0A8B5WDR0-F1
#
_entry.id   AF-A0A8B5WDR0-F1
#
_cell.length_a   1.000
_cell.length_b   1.000
_cell.length_c   1.000
_cell.angle_alpha   90.00
_cell.angle_beta   90.00
_cell.angle_gamma   90.00
#
_symmetry.space_group_name_H-M   'P 1'
#
loop_
_entity.id
_entity.type
_entity.pdbx_description
1 polymer ?
#
loop_
_entity_poly.entity_id
_entity_poly.type
_entity_poly.pdbx_seq_one_letter_code
_entity_poly.pdbx_strand_id
1 'polypeptide(L)'
;MILNSFNEYWSGLAARYRTSPVPGFLAWWQGELSGLIPESLRARMVPPRPSLWLIADQEGNLDVWRGGEHPRHLGRFGADEPVAGLRSRWLEIQGGFEDGSPEIRLCLVPDEVLQREVELPLAVESNLATALGYQIDQLTPFRPNQILYDYQVTERDVPHGRLKLDLRLV
;
A
#
# COMPACT_ATOMS: atom_id res chain seq x y z
N MET A 1 7.63 -23.54 -23.35
CA MET A 1 7.89 -23.16 -24.75
C MET A 1 6.61 -22.60 -25.42
N ILE A 2 5.99 -21.54 -24.88
CA ILE A 2 4.82 -20.84 -25.48
C ILE A 2 4.86 -19.30 -25.25
N LEU A 3 5.96 -18.72 -24.74
CA LEU A 3 5.99 -17.27 -24.43
C LEU A 3 7.01 -16.44 -25.22
N ASN A 4 7.62 -17.02 -26.27
CA ASN A 4 8.67 -16.32 -27.04
C ASN A 4 8.21 -15.76 -28.41
N SER A 5 6.92 -15.83 -28.74
CA SER A 5 6.41 -15.46 -30.07
C SER A 5 5.79 -14.06 -30.15
N PHE A 6 5.58 -13.38 -29.01
CA PHE A 6 4.90 -12.07 -28.99
C PHE A 6 5.85 -10.89 -29.26
N ASN A 7 7.17 -11.07 -29.12
CA ASN A 7 8.13 -9.97 -29.17
C ASN A 7 8.65 -9.65 -30.59
N GLU A 8 8.55 -10.58 -31.54
CA GLU A 8 9.04 -10.37 -32.92
C GLU A 8 8.03 -9.68 -33.86
N TYR A 9 6.74 -9.65 -33.52
CA TYR A 9 5.72 -9.02 -34.36
C TYR A 9 5.67 -7.48 -34.26
N TRP A 10 6.17 -6.90 -33.17
CA TRP A 10 6.04 -5.46 -32.91
C TRP A 10 7.14 -4.59 -33.54
N SER A 11 8.28 -5.17 -33.92
CA SER A 11 9.41 -4.40 -34.47
C SER A 11 9.23 -4.00 -35.94
N GLY A 12 8.36 -4.69 -36.69
CA GLY A 12 8.05 -4.38 -38.10
C GLY A 12 7.03 -3.26 -38.32
N LEU A 13 6.17 -2.97 -37.33
CA LEU A 13 5.13 -1.94 -37.46
C LEU A 13 5.64 -0.53 -37.11
N ALA A 14 6.65 -0.39 -36.25
CA ALA A 14 7.12 0.92 -35.79
C ALA A 14 7.77 1.79 -36.90
N ALA A 15 8.29 1.18 -37.97
CA ALA A 15 9.01 1.90 -39.03
C ALA A 15 8.09 2.60 -40.04
N ARG A 16 6.78 2.28 -40.09
CA ARG A 16 5.84 2.80 -41.10
C ARG A 16 4.79 3.79 -40.58
N TYR A 17 4.73 4.04 -39.28
CA TYR A 17 3.66 4.84 -38.65
C TYR A 17 4.03 6.28 -38.28
N ARG A 18 5.13 6.82 -38.83
CA ARG A 18 5.58 8.19 -38.53
C ARG A 18 4.83 9.30 -39.28
N THR A 19 3.82 8.95 -40.08
CA THR A 19 3.07 9.89 -40.95
C THR A 19 1.56 9.71 -40.85
N SER A 20 1.03 9.29 -39.70
CA SER A 20 -0.42 9.13 -39.49
C SER A 20 -0.86 9.75 -38.16
N PRO A 21 -2.03 10.42 -38.08
CA PRO A 21 -2.60 11.02 -36.87
C PRO A 21 -3.07 10.01 -35.79
N VAL A 22 -2.77 8.73 -35.99
CA VAL A 22 -3.09 7.62 -35.08
C VAL A 22 -2.63 7.81 -33.63
N PRO A 23 -1.45 8.43 -33.32
CA PRO A 23 -1.07 8.69 -31.93
C PRO A 23 -2.04 9.64 -31.22
N GLY A 24 -2.53 10.67 -31.91
CA GLY A 24 -3.50 11.62 -31.36
C GLY A 24 -4.88 10.99 -31.17
N PHE A 25 -5.30 10.15 -32.11
CA PHE A 25 -6.53 9.36 -31.98
C PHE A 25 -6.48 8.39 -30.80
N LEU A 26 -5.37 7.67 -30.60
CA LEU A 26 -5.22 6.74 -29.48
C LEU A 26 -5.19 7.46 -28.13
N ALA A 27 -4.56 8.63 -28.02
CA ALA A 27 -4.54 9.42 -26.78
C ALA A 27 -5.93 9.96 -26.41
N TRP A 28 -6.69 10.45 -27.40
CA TRP A 28 -8.08 10.88 -27.20
C TRP A 28 -8.99 9.68 -26.86
N TRP A 29 -8.90 8.59 -27.63
CA TRP A 29 -9.69 7.37 -27.44
C TRP A 29 -9.43 6.73 -26.07
N GLN A 30 -8.19 6.74 -25.59
CA GLN A 30 -7.83 6.33 -24.23
C GLN A 30 -8.45 7.24 -23.17
N GLY A 31 -8.53 8.55 -23.43
CA GLY A 31 -9.21 9.52 -22.55
C GLY A 31 -10.70 9.19 -22.39
N GLU A 32 -11.42 8.98 -23.49
CA GLU A 32 -12.86 8.65 -23.46
C GLU A 32 -13.13 7.25 -22.88
N LEU A 33 -12.32 6.24 -23.21
CA LEU A 33 -12.47 4.91 -22.62
C LEU A 33 -12.12 4.86 -21.14
N SER A 34 -11.21 5.71 -20.66
CA SER A 34 -10.84 5.73 -19.24
C SER A 34 -12.02 6.04 -18.31
N GLY A 35 -13.03 6.77 -18.81
CA GLY A 35 -14.29 7.04 -18.12
C GLY A 35 -15.27 5.86 -18.12
N LEU A 36 -15.08 4.88 -19.00
CA LEU A 36 -15.90 3.67 -19.11
C LEU A 36 -15.21 2.40 -18.57
N ILE A 37 -13.92 2.45 -18.25
CA ILE A 37 -13.20 1.32 -17.65
C ILE A 37 -13.69 1.14 -16.20
N PRO A 38 -14.41 0.05 -15.89
CA PRO A 38 -14.86 -0.24 -14.53
C PRO A 38 -13.66 -0.43 -13.59
N GLU A 39 -13.78 -0.02 -12.33
CA GLU A 39 -12.72 -0.19 -11.32
C GLU A 39 -12.26 -1.64 -11.19
N SER A 40 -13.18 -2.59 -11.36
CA SER A 40 -12.90 -4.03 -11.35
C SER A 40 -11.99 -4.48 -12.50
N LEU A 41 -12.09 -3.84 -13.68
CA LEU A 41 -11.25 -4.13 -14.83
C LEU A 41 -9.89 -3.45 -14.68
N ARG A 42 -9.85 -2.22 -14.14
CA ARG A 42 -8.60 -1.53 -13.82
C ARG A 42 -7.77 -2.29 -12.78
N ALA A 43 -8.41 -2.79 -11.73
CA ALA A 43 -7.78 -3.62 -10.69
C ALA A 43 -7.29 -4.97 -11.23
N ARG A 44 -7.90 -5.50 -12.30
CA ARG A 44 -7.48 -6.75 -12.95
C ARG A 44 -6.40 -6.55 -14.01
N MET A 45 -6.28 -5.35 -14.57
CA MET A 45 -5.30 -5.02 -15.61
C MET A 45 -3.95 -4.56 -15.05
N VAL A 46 -3.92 -4.04 -13.83
CA VAL A 46 -2.67 -3.72 -13.12
C VAL A 46 -2.45 -4.81 -12.08
N PRO A 47 -1.51 -5.75 -12.28
CA PRO A 47 -1.18 -6.71 -11.24
C PRO A 47 -0.82 -5.94 -9.95
N PRO A 48 -1.35 -6.37 -8.78
CA PRO A 48 -1.05 -5.69 -7.53
C PRO A 48 0.47 -5.70 -7.34
N ARG A 49 1.04 -4.53 -7.00
CA ARG A 49 2.47 -4.43 -6.73
C ARG A 49 2.83 -5.45 -5.65
N PRO A 50 3.88 -6.25 -5.83
CA PRO A 50 4.31 -7.17 -4.80
C PRO A 50 4.60 -6.38 -3.52
N SER A 51 4.33 -6.96 -2.35
CA SER A 51 4.63 -6.30 -1.08
C SER A 51 5.64 -7.12 -0.28
N LEU A 52 6.50 -6.42 0.45
CA LEU A 52 7.46 -6.99 1.37
C LEU A 52 7.14 -6.45 2.76
N TRP A 53 6.82 -7.34 3.69
CA TRP A 53 6.49 -6.96 5.06
C TRP A 53 7.72 -7.17 5.94
N LEU A 54 8.08 -6.14 6.70
CA LEU A 54 9.15 -6.18 7.69
C LEU A 54 8.47 -6.08 9.06
N ILE A 55 8.53 -7.14 9.86
CA ILE A 55 7.96 -7.17 11.20
C ILE A 55 9.10 -6.97 12.18
N ALA A 56 9.08 -5.86 12.92
CA ALA A 56 10.07 -5.63 13.96
C ALA A 56 9.76 -6.49 15.19
N ASP A 57 10.79 -6.97 15.88
CA ASP A 57 10.67 -7.54 17.21
C ASP A 57 11.17 -6.56 18.29
N GLN A 58 10.98 -6.91 19.56
CA GLN A 58 11.44 -6.10 20.69
C GLN A 58 12.97 -6.07 20.85
N GLU A 59 13.69 -6.95 20.16
CA GLU A 59 15.16 -7.09 20.20
C GLU A 59 15.83 -6.32 19.05
N GLY A 60 15.04 -5.64 18.20
CA GLY A 60 15.52 -4.86 17.05
C GLY A 60 15.79 -5.68 15.79
N ASN A 61 15.46 -6.97 15.77
CA ASN A 61 15.52 -7.79 14.56
C ASN A 61 14.26 -7.58 13.72
N LEU A 62 14.41 -7.81 12.40
CA LEU A 62 13.32 -7.65 11.44
C LEU A 62 13.04 -8.99 10.75
N ASP A 63 11.86 -9.55 10.97
CA ASP A 63 11.37 -10.70 10.21
C ASP A 63 10.83 -10.23 8.86
N VAL A 64 11.30 -10.88 7.79
CA VAL A 64 11.02 -10.50 6.41
C VAL A 64 10.04 -11.49 5.81
N TRP A 65 8.91 -10.96 5.35
CA TRP A 65 7.85 -11.73 4.73
C TRP A 65 7.54 -11.20 3.34
N ARG A 66 7.31 -12.11 2.39
CA ARG A 66 6.67 -11.76 1.12
C ARG A 66 5.18 -11.66 1.36
N GLY A 67 4.61 -10.48 1.16
CA GLY A 67 3.18 -10.23 1.21
C GLY A 67 2.46 -10.71 -0.07
N GLY A 68 1.16 -10.95 0.04
CA GLY A 68 0.31 -11.49 -1.02
C GLY A 68 -0.72 -12.48 -0.48
N GLU A 69 -1.44 -13.18 -1.37
CA GLU A 69 -2.43 -14.21 -0.96
C GLU A 69 -1.79 -15.36 -0.16
N HIS A 70 -0.52 -15.66 -0.42
CA HIS A 70 0.23 -16.72 0.26
C HIS A 70 1.49 -16.11 0.90
N PRO A 71 1.39 -15.60 2.14
CA PRO A 71 2.53 -15.05 2.85
C PRO A 71 3.65 -16.09 2.99
N ARG A 72 4.87 -15.71 2.62
CA ARG A 72 6.05 -16.58 2.73
C ARG A 72 7.14 -15.89 3.54
N HIS A 73 7.61 -16.58 4.57
CA HIS A 73 8.77 -16.13 5.34
C HIS A 73 10.04 -16.23 4.48
N LEU A 74 10.75 -15.11 4.35
CA LEU A 74 11.98 -14.99 3.55
C LEU A 74 13.24 -15.05 4.43
N GLY A 75 13.10 -14.79 5.73
CA GLY A 75 14.17 -14.85 6.72
C GLY A 75 14.10 -13.71 7.71
N ARG A 76 15.11 -13.64 8.58
CA ARG A 76 15.24 -12.61 9.62
C ARG A 76 16.52 -11.80 9.41
N PHE A 77 16.46 -10.51 9.63
CA PHE A 77 17.60 -9.61 9.68
C PHE A 77 17.92 -9.29 11.14
N GLY A 78 19.14 -9.59 11.57
CA GLY A 78 19.58 -9.29 12.93
C GLY A 78 20.03 -7.85 13.08
N ALA A 79 19.74 -7.21 14.22
CA ALA A 79 20.23 -5.87 14.52
C ALA A 79 21.78 -5.78 14.53
N ASP A 80 22.42 -6.87 14.98
CA ASP A 80 23.88 -7.00 15.09
C ASP A 80 24.55 -7.56 13.82
N GLU A 81 23.80 -7.79 12.75
CA GLU A 81 24.33 -8.38 11.51
C GLU A 81 25.15 -7.35 10.71
N PRO A 82 26.31 -7.72 10.12
CA PRO A 82 27.09 -6.79 9.31
C PRO A 82 26.29 -6.25 8.11
N VAL A 83 26.32 -4.92 7.91
CA VAL A 83 25.60 -4.21 6.83
C VAL A 83 25.86 -4.79 5.44
N ALA A 84 27.06 -5.30 5.19
CA ALA A 84 27.41 -5.92 3.92
C ALA A 84 26.60 -7.21 3.65
N GLY A 85 26.42 -8.06 4.67
CA GLY A 85 25.62 -9.28 4.56
C GLY A 85 24.14 -8.98 4.39
N LEU A 86 23.62 -8.02 5.17
CA LEU A 86 22.25 -7.52 5.06
C LEU A 86 21.96 -7.00 3.65
N ARG A 87 22.87 -6.20 3.06
CA ARG A 87 22.71 -5.65 1.71
C ARG A 87 22.63 -6.73 0.65
N SER A 88 23.50 -7.74 0.70
CA SER A 88 23.47 -8.84 -0.27
C SER A 88 22.16 -9.61 -0.21
N ARG A 89 21.70 -9.99 1.00
CA ARG A 89 20.42 -10.68 1.20
C ARG A 89 19.22 -9.83 0.77
N TRP A 90 19.27 -8.52 1.04
CA TRP A 90 18.25 -7.57 0.59
C TRP A 90 18.14 -7.54 -0.94
N LEU A 91 19.27 -7.47 -1.65
CA LEU A 91 19.30 -7.49 -3.11
C LEU A 91 18.78 -8.82 -3.69
N GLU A 92 19.11 -9.94 -3.08
CA GLU A 92 18.56 -11.26 -3.46
C GLU A 92 17.04 -11.31 -3.30
N ILE A 93 16.52 -10.80 -2.17
CA ILE A 93 15.08 -10.73 -1.92
C ILE A 93 14.39 -9.84 -2.96
N GLN A 94 14.94 -8.64 -3.23
CA GLN A 94 14.40 -7.74 -4.24
C GLN A 94 14.45 -8.35 -5.66
N GLY A 95 15.53 -9.05 -6.00
CA GLY A 95 15.69 -9.74 -7.29
C GLY A 95 14.70 -10.90 -7.48
N GLY A 96 14.14 -11.44 -6.41
CA GLY A 96 13.11 -12.49 -6.46
C GLY A 96 11.70 -12.00 -6.83
N PHE A 97 11.50 -10.71 -7.13
CA PHE A 97 10.23 -10.15 -7.56
C PHE A 97 10.26 -9.85 -9.07
N GLU A 98 9.58 -10.69 -9.86
CA GLU A 98 9.55 -10.58 -11.33
C GLU A 98 8.67 -9.41 -11.81
N ASP A 99 7.64 -9.05 -11.05
CA ASP A 99 6.66 -8.02 -11.38
C ASP A 99 7.09 -6.58 -11.00
N GLY A 100 8.35 -6.41 -10.57
CA GLY A 100 8.95 -5.13 -10.22
C GLY A 100 9.26 -4.95 -8.73
N SER A 101 9.77 -3.76 -8.38
CA SER A 101 10.19 -3.45 -7.01
C SER A 101 9.02 -3.55 -6.02
N PRO A 102 9.15 -4.34 -4.94
CA PRO A 102 8.08 -4.51 -3.98
C PRO A 102 7.84 -3.24 -3.17
N GLU A 103 6.59 -3.00 -2.81
CA GLU A 103 6.23 -2.02 -1.79
C GLU A 103 6.65 -2.56 -0.41
N ILE A 104 7.54 -1.83 0.26
CA ILE A 104 8.05 -2.22 1.57
C ILE A 104 7.09 -1.67 2.63
N ARG A 105 6.56 -2.55 3.48
CA ARG A 105 5.68 -2.21 4.58
C ARG A 105 6.35 -2.61 5.90
N LEU A 106 6.55 -1.65 6.78
CA LEU A 106 6.97 -1.91 8.15
C LEU A 106 5.72 -2.21 8.97
N CYS A 107 5.66 -3.41 9.56
CA CYS A 107 4.58 -3.88 10.39
C CYS A 107 5.01 -3.78 11.84
N LEU A 108 4.23 -3.03 12.61
CA LEU A 108 4.39 -2.92 14.05
C LEU A 108 3.79 -4.14 14.74
N VAL A 109 4.36 -4.50 15.89
CA VAL A 109 3.84 -5.59 16.71
C VAL A 109 2.52 -5.11 17.34
N PRO A 110 1.48 -5.96 17.48
CA PRO A 110 0.21 -5.54 18.06
C PRO A 110 0.34 -4.89 19.45
N ASP A 111 1.34 -5.29 20.24
CA ASP A 111 1.60 -4.78 21.57
C ASP A 111 2.16 -3.34 21.58
N GLU A 112 2.67 -2.86 20.44
CA GLU A 112 3.19 -1.49 20.28
C GLU A 112 2.13 -0.52 19.77
N VAL A 113 0.92 -1.00 19.47
CA VAL A 113 -0.17 -0.19 18.92
C VAL A 113 -1.32 -0.13 19.93
N LEU A 114 -1.65 1.07 20.38
CA LEU A 114 -2.88 1.28 21.15
C LEU A 114 -4.06 1.32 20.18
N GLN A 115 -4.93 0.32 20.22
CA GLN A 115 -6.19 0.31 19.48
C GLN A 115 -7.37 0.69 20.36
N ARG A 116 -8.21 1.61 19.89
CA ARG A 116 -9.42 2.04 20.59
C ARG A 116 -10.55 2.39 19.63
N GLU A 117 -11.74 1.85 19.90
CA GLU A 117 -12.96 2.27 19.22
C GLU A 117 -13.43 3.62 19.80
N VAL A 118 -13.73 4.58 18.92
CA VAL A 118 -14.22 5.92 19.28
C VAL A 118 -15.50 6.20 18.52
N GLU A 119 -16.45 6.83 19.19
CA GLU A 119 -17.69 7.31 18.59
C GLU A 119 -17.67 8.84 18.50
N LEU A 120 -17.91 9.37 17.30
CA LEU A 120 -17.94 10.79 17.02
C LEU A 120 -19.27 11.19 16.36
N PRO A 121 -19.72 12.45 16.49
CA PRO A 121 -20.88 12.93 15.75
C PRO A 121 -20.60 12.88 14.24
N LEU A 122 -21.58 12.46 13.43
CA LEU A 122 -21.44 12.41 11.97
C LEU A 122 -21.07 13.78 11.36
N ALA A 123 -21.49 14.87 12.00
CA ALA A 123 -21.17 16.23 11.58
C ALA A 123 -19.66 16.52 11.51
N VAL A 124 -18.82 15.77 12.23
CA VAL A 124 -17.36 15.97 12.20
C VAL A 124 -16.66 15.23 11.07
N GLU A 125 -17.37 14.46 10.23
CA GLU A 125 -16.77 13.73 9.10
C GLU A 125 -16.00 14.65 8.15
N SER A 126 -16.51 15.86 7.92
CA SER A 126 -15.84 16.88 7.08
C SER A 126 -14.55 17.45 7.67
N ASN A 127 -14.35 17.31 8.99
CA ASN A 127 -13.17 17.79 9.70
C ASN A 127 -12.66 16.79 10.76
N LEU A 128 -12.59 15.52 10.35
CA LEU A 128 -12.35 14.40 11.26
C LEU A 128 -10.97 14.48 11.93
N ALA A 129 -9.94 14.94 11.21
CA ALA A 129 -8.59 15.11 11.75
C ALA A 129 -8.55 16.08 12.95
N THR A 130 -9.26 17.21 12.85
CA THR A 130 -9.32 18.18 13.95
C THR A 130 -10.10 17.60 15.14
N ALA A 131 -11.23 16.93 14.88
CA ALA A 131 -12.04 16.32 15.94
C ALA A 131 -11.28 15.20 16.66
N LEU A 132 -10.52 14.38 15.93
CA LEU A 132 -9.66 13.35 16.50
C LEU A 132 -8.53 13.95 17.33
N GLY A 133 -7.90 15.04 16.89
CA GLY A 133 -6.87 15.74 17.68
C GLY A 133 -7.37 16.14 19.08
N TYR A 134 -8.59 16.67 19.18
CA TYR A 134 -9.20 17.00 20.47
C TYR A 134 -9.53 15.76 21.32
N GLN A 135 -9.98 14.67 20.69
CA GLN A 135 -10.26 13.42 21.41
C GLN A 135 -8.98 12.77 21.92
N ILE A 136 -7.90 12.76 21.12
CA ILE A 136 -6.62 12.15 21.48
C ILE A 136 -6.03 12.76 22.75
N ASP A 137 -6.04 14.10 22.86
CA ASP A 137 -5.54 14.82 24.05
C ASP A 137 -6.42 14.58 25.30
N GLN A 138 -7.70 14.19 25.12
CA GLN A 138 -8.59 13.79 26.22
C GLN A 138 -8.47 12.30 26.58
N LEU A 139 -8.22 11.45 25.59
CA LEU A 139 -8.23 9.99 25.73
C LEU A 139 -6.88 9.44 26.16
N THR A 140 -5.79 10.16 25.91
CA THR A 140 -4.43 9.68 26.18
C THR A 140 -3.61 10.76 26.85
N PRO A 141 -2.65 10.39 27.72
CA PRO A 141 -1.71 11.34 28.30
C PRO A 141 -0.64 11.83 27.30
N PHE A 142 -0.72 11.40 26.03
CA PHE A 142 0.25 11.71 25.00
C PHE A 142 -0.12 12.99 24.25
N ARG A 143 0.88 13.81 23.95
CA ARG A 143 0.67 14.98 23.11
C ARG A 143 0.53 14.57 21.65
N PRO A 144 -0.34 15.21 20.85
CA PRO A 144 -0.50 14.87 19.43
C PRO A 144 0.77 14.94 18.57
N ASN A 145 1.80 15.66 19.03
CA ASN A 145 3.10 15.77 18.35
C ASN A 145 4.10 14.67 18.72
N GLN A 146 3.75 13.79 19.67
CA GLN A 146 4.59 12.69 20.14
C GLN A 146 4.09 11.32 19.68
N ILE A 147 2.97 11.27 18.96
CA ILE A 147 2.31 10.05 18.54
C ILE A 147 2.04 10.08 17.04
N LEU A 148 2.12 8.92 16.42
CA LEU A 148 1.53 8.70 15.10
C LEU A 148 0.19 8.02 15.34
N TYR A 149 -0.86 8.53 14.70
CA TYR A 149 -2.16 7.90 14.75
C TYR A 149 -2.75 7.76 13.36
N ASP A 150 -3.53 6.71 13.19
CA ASP A 150 -4.35 6.48 12.00
C ASP A 150 -5.72 5.99 12.45
N TYR A 151 -6.72 6.16 11.59
CA TYR A 151 -8.09 5.78 11.90
C TYR A 151 -8.79 5.12 10.72
N GLN A 152 -9.71 4.22 11.05
CA GLN A 152 -10.58 3.60 10.07
C GLN A 152 -12.03 3.79 10.49
N VAL A 153 -12.85 4.38 9.62
CA VAL A 153 -14.30 4.47 9.84
C VAL A 153 -14.89 3.07 9.71
N THR A 154 -15.42 2.53 10.80
CA THR A 154 -16.02 1.20 10.87
C THR A 154 -17.52 1.25 10.55
N GLU A 155 -18.21 2.31 10.99
CA GLU A 155 -19.66 2.45 10.80
C GLU A 155 -20.09 3.92 10.65
N ARG A 156 -21.04 4.16 9.73
CA ARG A 156 -21.71 5.46 9.56
C ARG A 156 -23.20 5.31 9.89
N ASP A 157 -23.61 5.79 11.04
CA ASP A 157 -25.00 5.78 11.47
C ASP A 157 -25.66 7.13 11.16
N VAL A 158 -26.16 7.24 9.92
CA VAL A 158 -26.87 8.44 9.45
C VAL A 158 -28.15 8.71 10.25
N PRO A 159 -28.99 7.70 10.58
CA PRO A 159 -30.18 7.91 11.41
C PRO A 159 -29.91 8.54 12.77
N HIS A 160 -28.85 8.12 13.48
CA HIS A 160 -28.52 8.63 14.81
C HIS A 160 -27.45 9.73 14.80
N GLY A 161 -26.94 10.10 13.62
CA GLY A 161 -25.91 11.11 13.46
C GLY A 161 -24.60 10.74 14.14
N ARG A 162 -24.21 9.46 14.12
CA ARG A 162 -23.02 8.92 14.77
C ARG A 162 -22.07 8.30 13.76
N LEU A 163 -20.78 8.34 14.08
CA LEU A 163 -19.68 7.80 13.31
C LEU A 163 -18.84 6.95 14.27
N LYS A 164 -18.69 5.66 13.97
CA LYS A 164 -17.76 4.79 14.71
C LYS A 164 -16.48 4.65 13.92
N LEU A 165 -15.37 4.71 14.64
CA LEU A 165 -14.05 4.57 14.06
C LEU A 165 -13.13 3.77 14.98
N ASP A 166 -12.26 2.99 14.37
CA ASP A 166 -11.13 2.36 15.03
C ASP A 166 -9.93 3.29 14.94
N LEU A 167 -9.48 3.77 16.09
CA LEU A 167 -8.28 4.59 16.23
C LEU A 167 -7.10 3.68 16.59
N ARG A 168 -5.97 3.87 15.92
CA ARG A 168 -4.69 3.19 16.19
C ARG A 168 -3.63 4.25 16.48
N LEU A 169 -2.90 4.10 17.58
CA LEU A 169 -1.87 5.04 17.99
C LEU A 169 -0.55 4.29 18.27
N VAL A 170 0.57 4.93 17.90
CA VAL A 170 1.95 4.46 18.05
C VAL A 170 2.81 5.58 18.60
#